data_AF-A0A2T7NZK1-F1
#
_entry.id   AF-A0A2T7NZK1-F1
#
_cell.length_a   1.000
_cell.length_b   1.000
_cell.length_c   1.000
_cell.angle_alpha   90.00
_cell.angle_beta   90.00
_cell.angle_gamma   90.00
#
_symmetry.space_group_name_H-M   'P 1'
#
loop_
_entity.id
_entity.type
_entity.pdbx_description
1 polymer ?
#
loop_
_entity_poly.entity_id
_entity_poly.type
_entity_poly.pdbx_seq_one_letter_code
_entity_poly.pdbx_strand_id
1 'polypeptide(L)'
;MSRPGRRGCCTLLHLKEDNARFMLLAIVMCVYMAAGAGIFMVLEADNERVERADYEQLYRKFMDSNPAVNESQLQELLQRHALADAAGIVGDKRPRWDFSGSFYFVGTVVSTIGKYNSFAFSIFPCDNLFLGPST
;
A
#
# COMPACT_ATOMS: atom_id res chain seq x y z
N MET A 1 -65.27 22.19 2.50
CA MET A 1 -63.99 22.59 3.12
C MET A 1 -62.92 21.61 2.66
N SER A 2 -62.03 22.01 1.75
CA SER A 2 -60.89 21.18 1.32
C SER A 2 -59.66 22.07 1.22
N ARG A 3 -58.67 21.85 2.08
CA ARG A 3 -57.33 22.43 1.94
C ARG A 3 -56.44 21.41 1.22
N PRO A 4 -55.89 21.70 0.03
CA PRO A 4 -54.88 20.83 -0.56
C PRO A 4 -53.54 21.12 0.13
N GLY A 5 -53.09 20.18 0.97
CA GLY A 5 -51.76 20.21 1.55
C GLY A 5 -50.70 19.89 0.50
N ARG A 6 -49.98 20.92 0.03
CA ARG A 6 -48.76 20.79 -0.78
C ARG A 6 -47.71 19.98 -0.02
N ARG A 7 -47.51 18.72 -0.41
CA ARG A 7 -46.31 17.92 -0.10
C ARG A 7 -45.52 17.76 -1.40
N GLY A 8 -44.35 18.39 -1.51
CA GLY A 8 -43.51 18.14 -2.70
C GLY A 8 -42.37 19.10 -3.04
N CYS A 9 -42.06 20.13 -2.24
CA CYS A 9 -40.94 21.05 -2.57
C CYS A 9 -39.74 20.97 -1.61
N CYS A 10 -39.97 20.63 -0.33
CA CYS A 10 -38.90 20.65 0.67
C CYS A 10 -37.94 19.47 0.61
N THR A 11 -38.36 18.28 0.15
CA THR A 11 -37.47 17.10 0.03
C THR A 11 -36.50 17.22 -1.16
N LEU A 12 -36.92 17.84 -2.27
CA LEU A 12 -36.10 17.98 -3.47
C LEU A 12 -35.06 19.11 -3.35
N LEU A 13 -35.41 20.22 -2.68
CA LEU A 13 -34.46 21.26 -2.31
C LEU A 13 -33.40 20.74 -1.33
N HIS A 14 -33.80 19.92 -0.34
CA HIS A 14 -32.90 19.34 0.65
C HIS A 14 -31.91 18.34 0.02
N LEU A 15 -32.37 17.47 -0.89
CA LEU A 15 -31.49 16.57 -1.66
C LEU A 15 -30.46 17.33 -2.52
N LYS A 16 -30.84 18.46 -3.13
CA LYS A 16 -29.91 19.29 -3.92
C LYS A 16 -28.87 20.01 -3.06
N GLU A 17 -29.29 20.50 -1.89
CA GLU A 17 -28.39 21.12 -0.93
C GLU A 17 -27.42 20.10 -0.30
N ASP A 18 -27.91 18.91 0.05
CA ASP A 18 -27.07 17.81 0.54
C ASP A 18 -26.07 17.35 -0.53
N ASN A 19 -26.51 17.15 -1.78
CA ASN A 19 -25.60 16.80 -2.88
C ASN A 19 -24.55 17.89 -3.13
N ALA A 20 -24.93 19.18 -3.03
CA ALA A 20 -23.98 20.28 -3.13
C ALA A 20 -22.97 20.27 -1.98
N ARG A 21 -23.40 19.97 -0.75
CA ARG A 21 -22.53 19.82 0.42
C ARG A 21 -21.59 18.61 0.28
N PHE A 22 -22.07 17.46 -0.19
CA PHE A 22 -21.23 16.29 -0.47
C PHE A 22 -20.19 16.59 -1.55
N MET A 23 -20.58 17.28 -2.63
CA MET A 23 -19.65 17.69 -3.68
C MET A 23 -18.62 18.70 -3.18
N LEU A 24 -19.03 19.68 -2.38
CA LEU A 24 -18.12 20.63 -1.75
C LEU A 24 -17.15 19.91 -0.81
N LEU A 25 -17.64 18.99 0.02
CA LEU A 25 -16.81 18.17 0.90
C LEU A 25 -15.82 17.32 0.10
N ALA A 26 -16.26 16.67 -0.97
CA ALA A 26 -15.39 15.89 -1.85
C ALA A 26 -14.29 16.77 -2.47
N ILE A 27 -14.61 17.97 -2.94
CA ILE A 27 -13.63 18.92 -3.48
C ILE A 27 -12.60 19.30 -2.40
N VAL A 28 -13.05 19.65 -1.19
CA VAL A 28 -12.15 19.99 -0.08
C VAL A 28 -11.25 18.80 0.28
N MET A 29 -11.80 17.58 0.31
CA MET A 29 -11.03 16.36 0.54
C MET A 29 -10.00 16.12 -0.56
N CYS A 30 -10.36 16.33 -1.84
CA CYS A 30 -9.41 16.22 -2.95
C CYS A 30 -8.28 17.24 -2.84
N VAL A 31 -8.59 18.49 -2.49
CA VAL A 31 -7.58 19.54 -2.26
C VAL A 31 -6.67 19.17 -1.09
N TYR A 32 -7.24 18.67 0.01
CA TYR A 32 -6.48 18.19 1.15
C TYR A 32 -5.54 17.03 0.79
N MET A 33 -6.03 16.04 0.03
CA MET A 33 -5.21 14.93 -0.46
C MET A 33 -4.11 15.41 -1.40
N ALA A 34 -4.39 16.34 -2.31
CA ALA A 34 -3.39 16.89 -3.23
C ALA A 34 -2.31 17.69 -2.49
N ALA A 35 -2.70 18.49 -1.49
CA ALA A 35 -1.76 19.21 -0.64
C ALA A 35 -0.87 18.23 0.15
N GLY A 36 -1.46 17.19 0.76
CA GLY A 36 -0.72 16.13 1.43
C GLY A 36 0.25 15.41 0.49
N ALA A 37 -0.21 15.02 -0.69
CA ALA A 37 0.62 14.36 -1.70
C ALA A 37 1.79 15.24 -2.15
N GLY A 38 1.56 16.54 -2.38
CA GLY A 38 2.62 17.47 -2.73
C GLY A 38 3.67 17.63 -1.63
N ILE A 39 3.23 17.73 -0.36
CA ILE A 39 4.13 17.82 0.80
C ILE A 39 4.98 16.54 0.91
N PHE A 40 4.35 15.36 0.88
CA PHE A 40 5.08 14.09 0.94
C PHE A 40 6.02 13.90 -0.26
N MET A 41 5.61 14.32 -1.45
CA MET A 41 6.46 14.26 -2.63
C MET A 41 7.74 15.07 -2.43
N VAL A 42 7.67 16.27 -1.85
CA VAL A 42 8.87 17.09 -1.59
C VAL A 42 9.72 16.50 -0.47
N LEU A 43 9.09 16.07 0.63
CA LEU A 43 9.80 15.56 1.80
C LEU A 43 10.52 14.23 1.51
N GLU A 44 9.88 13.33 0.78
CA GLU A 44 10.42 11.98 0.53
C GLU A 44 11.27 11.89 -0.74
N ALA A 45 11.12 12.80 -1.71
CA ALA A 45 11.87 12.72 -2.97
C ALA A 45 13.38 12.83 -2.79
N ASP A 46 13.86 13.68 -1.89
CA ASP A 46 15.30 13.81 -1.64
C ASP A 46 15.84 12.60 -0.88
N ASN A 47 15.07 12.04 0.05
CA ASN A 47 15.44 10.82 0.76
C ASN A 47 15.53 9.61 -0.19
N GLU A 48 14.54 9.43 -1.08
CA GLU A 48 14.56 8.35 -2.07
C GLU A 48 15.79 8.45 -3.00
N ARG A 49 16.18 9.66 -3.39
CA ARG A 49 17.36 9.88 -4.24
C ARG A 49 18.66 9.49 -3.54
N VAL A 50 18.80 9.85 -2.27
CA VAL A 50 19.99 9.51 -1.47
C VAL A 50 20.07 8.00 -1.25
N GLU A 51 18.98 7.37 -0.81
CA GLU A 51 18.95 5.92 -0.60
C GLU A 51 19.23 5.14 -1.89
N ARG A 52 18.69 5.60 -3.03
CA ARG A 52 18.97 5.02 -4.34
C ARG A 52 20.45 5.17 -4.73
N ALA A 53 21.03 6.35 -4.54
CA ALA A 53 22.43 6.61 -4.86
C ALA A 53 23.38 5.76 -3.99
N ASP A 54 23.08 5.64 -2.70
CA ASP A 54 23.85 4.82 -1.76
C ASP A 54 23.75 3.33 -2.12
N TYR A 55 22.56 2.84 -2.47
CA TYR A 55 22.35 1.47 -2.95
C TYR A 55 23.14 1.19 -4.24
N GLU A 56 23.06 2.08 -5.24
CA GLU A 56 23.82 1.93 -6.49
C GLU A 56 25.34 1.95 -6.23
N GLN A 57 25.80 2.82 -5.34
CA GLN A 57 27.22 2.89 -4.99
C GLN A 57 27.69 1.59 -4.34
N LEU A 58 26.91 1.04 -3.40
CA LEU A 58 27.20 -0.23 -2.75
C LEU A 58 27.22 -1.38 -3.77
N TYR A 59 26.23 -1.42 -4.66
CA TYR A 59 26.12 -2.43 -5.71
C TYR A 59 27.34 -2.41 -6.65
N ARG A 60 27.73 -1.22 -7.14
CA ARG A 60 28.91 -1.07 -8.01
C ARG A 60 30.20 -1.47 -7.29
N LYS A 61 30.40 -1.03 -6.05
CA LYS A 61 31.56 -1.44 -5.23
C LYS A 61 31.64 -2.96 -5.05
N PHE A 62 30.50 -3.62 -4.87
CA PHE A 62 30.44 -5.08 -4.76
C PHE A 62 30.84 -5.77 -6.08
N MET A 63 30.34 -5.28 -7.21
CA MET A 63 30.71 -5.81 -8.53
C MET A 63 32.20 -5.60 -8.85
N ASP A 64 32.72 -4.40 -8.61
CA ASP A 64 34.13 -4.07 -8.86
C ASP A 64 35.07 -4.94 -8.02
N SER A 65 34.68 -5.25 -6.78
CA SER A 65 35.45 -6.12 -5.88
C SER A 65 35.31 -7.62 -6.18
N ASN A 66 34.27 -8.03 -6.92
CA ASN A 66 33.96 -9.44 -7.21
C ASN A 66 33.70 -9.67 -8.71
N PRO A 67 34.70 -9.51 -9.59
CA PRO A 67 34.52 -9.65 -11.04
C PRO A 67 34.13 -11.06 -11.52
N ALA A 68 34.24 -12.08 -10.65
CA ALA A 68 33.82 -13.44 -10.93
C ALA A 68 32.30 -13.67 -10.77
N VAL A 69 31.58 -12.73 -10.15
CA VAL A 69 30.14 -12.84 -9.93
C VAL A 69 29.40 -12.34 -11.18
N ASN A 70 28.48 -13.15 -11.70
CA ASN A 70 27.64 -12.73 -12.82
C ASN A 70 26.53 -11.79 -12.33
N GLU A 71 26.40 -10.63 -12.97
CA GLU A 71 25.40 -9.62 -12.67
C GLU A 71 23.97 -10.15 -12.68
N SER A 72 23.61 -10.93 -13.70
CA SER A 72 22.25 -11.46 -13.82
C SER A 72 21.89 -12.41 -12.68
N GLN A 73 22.85 -13.21 -12.23
CA GLN A 73 22.64 -14.15 -11.12
C GLN A 73 22.54 -13.43 -9.77
N LEU A 74 23.33 -12.38 -9.56
CA LEU A 74 23.23 -11.56 -8.35
C LEU A 74 21.87 -10.85 -8.28
N GLN A 75 21.41 -10.30 -9.40
CA GLN A 75 20.12 -9.63 -9.48
C GLN A 75 18.96 -10.61 -9.25
N GLU A 76 19.03 -11.83 -9.79
CA GLU A 76 18.06 -12.89 -9.51
C GLU A 76 18.04 -13.24 -8.02
N LEU A 77 19.21 -13.40 -7.39
CA LEU A 77 19.31 -13.68 -5.95
C LEU A 77 18.69 -12.55 -5.12
N LEU A 78 19.00 -11.29 -5.44
CA LEU A 78 18.42 -10.12 -4.76
C LEU A 78 16.91 -10.05 -4.92
N GLN A 79 16.39 -10.36 -6.11
CA GLN A 79 14.95 -10.42 -6.36
C GLN A 79 14.29 -11.52 -5.52
N ARG A 80 14.88 -12.72 -5.50
CA ARG A 80 14.39 -13.85 -4.67
C ARG A 80 14.46 -13.52 -3.19
N HIS A 81 15.51 -12.85 -2.74
CA HIS A 81 15.66 -12.40 -1.35
C HIS A 81 14.61 -11.34 -0.99
N ALA A 82 14.36 -10.37 -1.86
CA ALA A 82 13.32 -9.36 -1.65
C ALA A 82 11.93 -10.01 -1.55
N LEU A 83 11.63 -11.00 -2.38
CA LEU A 83 10.40 -11.79 -2.28
C LEU A 83 10.32 -12.59 -0.98
N ALA A 84 11.43 -13.20 -0.54
CA ALA A 84 11.47 -13.96 0.69
C ALA A 84 11.34 -13.04 1.94
N ASP A 85 11.88 -11.83 1.93
CA ASP A 85 11.69 -10.84 3.01
C ASP A 85 10.28 -10.25 2.98
N ALA A 86 9.70 -10.03 1.79
CA ALA A 86 8.29 -9.72 1.60
C ALA A 86 7.37 -10.86 2.08
N ALA A 87 7.81 -12.12 2.03
CA ALA A 87 7.14 -13.25 2.66
C ALA A 87 7.45 -13.38 4.17
N GLY A 88 8.40 -12.59 4.67
CA GLY A 88 8.90 -12.59 6.05
C GLY A 88 9.58 -13.90 6.46
N ILE A 89 10.21 -14.56 5.49
CA ILE A 89 11.01 -15.79 5.66
C ILE A 89 12.48 -15.44 5.98
N VAL A 90 12.91 -14.24 5.62
CA VAL A 90 14.31 -13.79 5.79
C VAL A 90 14.58 -13.25 7.20
N GLY A 91 15.64 -13.80 7.81
CA GLY A 91 16.21 -13.39 9.10
C GLY A 91 15.83 -14.32 10.26
N ASP A 92 16.62 -14.28 11.34
CA ASP A 92 16.35 -15.01 12.59
C ASP A 92 15.25 -14.30 13.41
N LYS A 93 14.12 -14.06 12.75
CA LYS A 93 12.97 -13.37 13.32
C LYS A 93 12.08 -14.42 14.00
N ARG A 94 11.52 -14.08 15.16
CA ARG A 94 10.52 -14.91 15.85
C ARG A 94 9.41 -15.37 14.90
N PRO A 95 8.90 -16.61 15.02
CA PRO A 95 7.87 -17.12 14.13
C PRO A 95 6.68 -16.16 14.06
N ARG A 96 6.28 -15.80 12.84
CA ARG A 96 5.22 -14.83 12.59
C ARG A 96 3.86 -15.24 13.18
N TRP A 97 3.61 -16.53 13.18
CA TRP A 97 2.34 -17.17 13.56
C TRP A 97 2.38 -17.78 14.96
N ASP A 98 3.06 -17.12 15.90
CA ASP A 98 2.91 -17.43 17.31
C ASP A 98 1.57 -16.87 17.84
N PHE A 99 1.21 -17.23 19.07
CA PHE A 99 -0.04 -16.77 19.68
C PHE A 99 -0.13 -15.24 19.75
N SER A 100 0.99 -14.56 20.06
CA SER A 100 1.05 -13.11 20.17
C SER A 100 0.90 -12.40 18.82
N GLY A 101 1.56 -12.90 17.77
CA GLY A 101 1.42 -12.41 16.39
C GLY A 101 0.02 -12.64 15.83
N SER A 102 -0.58 -13.81 16.10
CA SER A 102 -1.93 -14.14 15.67
C SER A 102 -2.99 -13.26 16.33
N PHE A 103 -2.85 -12.99 17.63
CA PHE A 103 -3.75 -12.09 18.37
C PHE A 103 -3.64 -10.63 17.86
N TYR A 104 -2.42 -10.14 17.64
CA TYR A 104 -2.18 -8.82 17.05
C TYR A 104 -2.81 -8.71 15.66
N PHE A 105 -2.69 -9.74 14.82
CA PHE A 105 -3.32 -9.79 13.50
C PHE A 105 -4.85 -9.63 13.58
N VAL A 106 -5.53 -10.44 14.41
CA VAL A 106 -6.98 -10.31 14.62
C VAL A 106 -7.32 -8.91 15.12
N GLY A 107 -6.53 -8.34 16.03
CA GLY A 107 -6.67 -6.96 16.46
C GLY A 107 -6.63 -5.95 15.32
N THR A 108 -5.67 -6.06 14.38
CA THR A 108 -5.57 -5.16 13.22
C THR A 108 -6.68 -5.35 12.18
N VAL A 109 -7.24 -6.56 12.06
CA VAL A 109 -8.40 -6.84 11.19
C VAL A 109 -9.66 -6.23 11.78
N VAL A 110 -9.93 -6.48 13.07
CA VAL A 110 -11.14 -6.00 13.77
C VAL A 110 -11.14 -4.48 13.93
N SER A 111 -9.98 -3.87 14.19
CA SER A 111 -9.83 -2.41 14.34
C SER A 111 -9.77 -1.64 13.02
N THR A 112 -9.84 -2.34 11.88
CA THR A 112 -9.69 -1.77 10.52
C THR A 112 -8.40 -0.98 10.29
N ILE A 113 -7.39 -1.13 11.16
CA ILE A 113 -6.06 -0.50 10.99
C ILE A 113 -5.36 -1.09 9.76
N GLY A 114 -5.48 -2.40 9.54
CA GLY A 114 -5.00 -3.08 8.33
C GLY A 114 -3.56 -2.72 7.92
N LYS A 115 -2.54 -3.28 8.59
CA LYS A 115 -1.15 -3.15 8.12
C LYS A 115 -0.88 -4.15 6.99
N TYR A 116 -0.83 -3.67 5.74
CA TYR A 116 -0.36 -4.42 4.57
C TYR A 116 1.17 -4.49 4.54
N ASN A 117 1.78 -5.06 5.56
CA ASN A 117 3.19 -5.43 5.52
C ASN A 117 3.35 -6.82 4.87
N SER A 118 4.55 -7.39 4.93
CA SER A 118 4.84 -8.79 4.56
C SER A 118 3.83 -9.83 5.11
N PHE A 119 2.96 -9.50 6.07
CA PHE A 119 1.95 -10.41 6.58
C PHE A 119 0.83 -10.67 5.56
N ALA A 120 0.44 -9.70 4.73
CA ALA A 120 -0.63 -9.89 3.74
C ALA A 120 -0.17 -10.75 2.54
N PHE A 121 1.08 -10.58 2.11
CA PHE A 121 1.67 -11.30 0.97
C PHE A 121 1.87 -12.80 1.23
N SER A 122 2.13 -13.21 2.48
CA SER A 122 2.21 -14.63 2.85
C SER A 122 0.84 -15.33 2.92
N ILE A 123 -0.25 -14.57 3.09
CA ILE A 123 -1.62 -15.13 3.15
C ILE A 123 -2.22 -15.25 1.75
N PHE A 124 -1.90 -14.30 0.86
CA PHE A 124 -2.26 -14.34 -0.55
C PHE A 124 -0.99 -14.38 -1.41
N PRO A 125 -0.34 -15.56 -1.55
CA PRO A 125 0.76 -15.69 -2.50
C PRO A 125 0.23 -15.38 -3.91
N CYS A 126 0.88 -14.45 -4.61
CA CYS A 126 0.61 -14.12 -6.02
C CYS A 126 0.92 -15.27 -6.99
N ASP A 127 1.11 -16.50 -6.51
CA ASP A 127 1.48 -17.67 -7.32
C ASP A 127 0.28 -18.38 -7.97
N ASN A 128 -0.97 -17.99 -7.68
CA ASN A 128 -2.16 -18.69 -8.20
C ASN A 128 -3.09 -17.86 -9.11
N LEU A 129 -2.63 -16.75 -9.70
CA LEU A 129 -3.47 -15.99 -10.64
C LEU A 129 -3.00 -16.03 -12.11
N PHE A 130 -1.91 -16.73 -12.45
CA PHE A 130 -1.39 -16.71 -13.83
C PHE A 130 -0.85 -18.05 -14.39
N LEU A 131 -1.22 -19.20 -13.83
CA LEU A 131 -0.99 -20.51 -14.46
C LEU A 131 -2.21 -21.42 -14.30
N GLY A 132 -3.25 -21.14 -15.08
CA GLY A 132 -4.14 -22.22 -15.53
C GLY A 132 -3.40 -23.02 -16.61
N PRO A 133 -3.44 -24.37 -16.59
CA PRO A 133 -2.83 -25.15 -17.66
C PRO A 133 -3.57 -24.86 -18.97
N SER A 134 -2.86 -24.30 -19.94
CA SER A 134 -3.30 -24.27 -21.33
C SER A 134 -3.18 -25.68 -21.91
N THR A 135 -4.28 -26.44 -21.80
CA THR A 135 -4.65 -27.46 -22.78
C THR A 135 -5.78 -26.91 -23.63
#